data_AF-D9WWX7-F1
#
_entry.id   AF-D9WWX7-F1
#
_cell.length_a   1.000
_cell.length_b   1.000
_cell.length_c   1.000
_cell.angle_alpha   90.00
_cell.angle_beta   90.00
_cell.angle_gamma   90.00
#
_symmetry.space_group_name_H-M   'P 1'
#
loop_
_entity.id
_entity.type
_entity.pdbx_description
1 polymer ?
#
loop_
_entity_poly.entity_id
_entity_poly.type
_entity_poly.pdbx_seq_one_letter_code
_entity_poly.pdbx_strand_id
1 'polypeptide(L)'
;MNDDPNPLERLARTPLINEIADARRWALSVTNSDELELFLNPQDAEGLEGWRLMNMPILQSIGVPQGKALIFDRYSGQYIRHGEQLHTP
;
A
#
# COMPACT_ATOMS: atom_id res chain seq x y z
N MET A 1 7.62 -18.08 -24.78
CA MET A 1 7.58 -17.99 -23.31
C MET A 1 7.65 -16.52 -23.00
N ASN A 2 6.54 -15.91 -22.57
CA ASN A 2 6.57 -14.52 -22.14
C ASN A 2 7.14 -14.54 -20.71
N ASP A 3 8.41 -14.15 -20.61
CA ASP A 3 9.19 -14.03 -19.38
C ASP A 3 8.85 -12.72 -18.64
N ASP A 4 7.63 -12.20 -18.84
CA ASP A 4 7.20 -10.99 -18.16
C ASP A 4 7.05 -11.32 -16.67
N PRO A 5 7.87 -10.71 -15.79
CA PRO A 5 7.76 -10.94 -14.36
C PRO A 5 6.35 -10.59 -13.93
N ASN A 6 5.78 -11.41 -13.05
CA ASN A 6 4.43 -11.17 -12.57
C ASN A 6 4.37 -9.77 -11.90
N PRO A 7 3.19 -9.13 -11.83
CA PRO A 7 3.06 -7.76 -11.34
C PRO A 7 3.71 -7.52 -9.95
N LEU A 8 3.67 -8.51 -9.05
CA LEU A 8 4.34 -8.42 -7.75
C LEU A 8 5.87 -8.51 -7.86
N GLU A 9 6.41 -9.34 -8.75
CA GLU A 9 7.86 -9.40 -9.03
C GLU A 9 8.38 -8.09 -9.63
N ARG A 10 7.58 -7.45 -10.49
CA ARG A 10 7.88 -6.09 -10.99
C ARG A 10 7.94 -5.09 -9.85
N LEU A 11 6.91 -5.08 -9.00
CA LEU A 11 6.84 -4.20 -7.84
C LEU A 11 8.03 -4.39 -6.89
N ALA A 12 8.41 -5.64 -6.63
CA ALA A 12 9.54 -6.00 -5.76
C ALA A 12 10.90 -5.46 -6.27
N ARG A 13 11.00 -5.10 -7.54
CA ARG A 13 12.20 -4.50 -8.15
C ARG A 13 12.20 -2.97 -8.12
N THR A 14 11.13 -2.34 -7.61
CA THR A 14 11.02 -0.87 -7.52
C THR A 14 11.28 -0.38 -6.10
N PRO A 15 11.71 0.87 -5.88
CA PRO A 15 11.84 1.44 -4.54
C PRO A 15 10.52 1.47 -3.74
N LEU A 16 9.38 1.41 -4.44
CA LEU A 16 8.05 1.42 -3.83
C LEU A 16 7.83 0.25 -2.86
N ILE A 17 8.48 -0.91 -3.07
CA ILE A 17 8.36 -2.03 -2.13
C ILE A 17 8.86 -1.68 -0.73
N ASN A 18 9.89 -0.83 -0.63
CA ASN A 18 10.43 -0.38 0.65
C ASN A 18 9.47 0.61 1.32
N GLU A 19 8.92 1.56 0.56
CA GLU A 19 7.88 2.48 1.06
C GLU A 19 6.66 1.72 1.58
N ILE A 20 6.19 0.68 0.86
CA ILE A 20 5.07 -0.16 1.31
C ILE A 20 5.43 -0.90 2.60
N ALA A 21 6.64 -1.48 2.68
CA ALA A 21 7.10 -2.17 3.88
C ALA A 21 7.16 -1.24 5.09
N ASP A 22 7.66 -0.02 4.91
CA ASP A 22 7.77 0.99 5.96
C ASP A 22 6.40 1.54 6.36
N ALA A 23 5.51 1.82 5.40
CA ALA A 23 4.14 2.23 5.67
C ALA A 23 3.37 1.16 6.46
N ARG A 24 3.51 -0.12 6.10
CA ARG A 24 2.92 -1.23 6.85
C ARG A 24 3.52 -1.34 8.25
N ARG A 25 4.85 -1.25 8.39
CA ARG A 25 5.50 -1.31 9.71
C ARG A 25 5.01 -0.19 10.61
N TRP A 26 4.88 1.01 10.07
CA TRP A 26 4.32 2.15 10.80
C TRP A 26 2.86 1.91 11.19
N ALA A 27 2.01 1.48 10.25
CA ALA A 27 0.61 1.17 10.54
C ALA A 27 0.48 0.17 11.69
N LEU A 28 1.20 -0.95 11.63
CA LEU A 28 1.21 -1.95 12.70
C LEU A 28 1.79 -1.44 14.04
N SER A 29 2.51 -0.33 14.05
CA SER A 29 3.01 0.29 15.28
C SER A 29 2.00 1.26 15.92
N VAL A 30 1.05 1.78 15.15
CA VAL A 30 0.05 2.77 15.61
C VAL A 30 -1.38 2.20 15.67
N THR A 31 -1.64 1.05 15.04
CA THR A 31 -2.89 0.30 15.17
C THR A 31 -2.61 -1.13 15.62
N ASN A 32 -3.58 -1.74 16.31
CA ASN A 32 -3.60 -3.17 16.65
C ASN A 32 -4.43 -3.99 15.65
N SER A 33 -4.74 -3.42 14.48
CA SER A 33 -5.57 -4.04 13.44
C SER A 33 -4.74 -4.86 12.45
N ASP A 34 -5.28 -6.01 12.08
CA ASP A 34 -4.81 -6.83 10.95
C ASP A 34 -5.67 -6.63 9.68
N GLU A 35 -6.73 -5.82 9.76
CA GLU A 35 -7.62 -5.47 8.66
C GLU A 35 -7.12 -4.22 7.89
N LEU A 36 -5.91 -4.32 7.36
CA LEU A 36 -5.25 -3.24 6.62
C LEU A 36 -5.45 -3.38 5.11
N GLU A 37 -5.71 -2.26 4.44
CA GLU A 37 -5.77 -2.13 2.98
C GLU A 37 -4.64 -1.21 2.47
N LEU A 38 -4.04 -1.58 1.34
CA LEU A 38 -2.96 -0.80 0.72
C LEU A 38 -3.50 -0.01 -0.48
N PHE A 39 -3.37 1.30 -0.43
CA PHE A 39 -3.68 2.20 -1.53
C PHE A 39 -2.41 2.69 -2.21
N LEU A 40 -2.38 2.57 -3.53
CA LEU A 40 -1.29 3.01 -4.40
C LEU A 40 -1.82 3.96 -5.48
N ASN A 41 -0.92 4.75 -6.06
CA ASN A 41 -1.23 5.50 -7.27
C ASN A 41 -1.64 4.53 -8.40
N PRO A 42 -2.61 4.86 -9.28
CA PRO A 42 -3.00 3.98 -10.38
C PRO A 42 -1.84 3.54 -11.28
N GLN A 43 -0.83 4.39 -11.49
CA GLN A 43 0.35 4.05 -12.30
C GLN A 43 1.25 3.00 -11.62
N ASP A 44 1.34 3.06 -10.29
CA ASP A 44 2.14 2.10 -9.51
C ASP A 44 1.39 0.78 -9.27
N ALA A 45 0.05 0.84 -9.32
CA ALA A 45 -0.87 -0.26 -9.10
C ALA A 45 -1.24 -1.02 -10.39
N GLU A 46 -0.70 -0.62 -11.54
CA GLU A 46 -1.05 -1.19 -12.83
C GLU A 46 -0.75 -2.70 -12.86
N GLY A 47 -1.78 -3.52 -13.10
CA GLY A 47 -1.68 -4.98 -13.11
C GLY A 47 -1.70 -5.63 -11.73
N LEU A 48 -1.89 -4.84 -10.66
CA LEU A 48 -2.01 -5.33 -9.27
C LEU A 48 -3.47 -5.45 -8.81
N GLU A 49 -4.44 -5.30 -9.70
CA GLU A 49 -5.87 -5.41 -9.39
C GLU A 49 -6.22 -6.81 -8.85
N GLY A 50 -6.85 -6.86 -7.67
CA GLY A 50 -7.22 -8.12 -7.00
C GLY A 50 -6.07 -8.84 -6.30
N TRP A 51 -4.84 -8.32 -6.36
CA TRP A 51 -3.70 -8.88 -5.65
C TRP A 51 -3.67 -8.45 -4.18
N ARG A 52 -2.93 -9.23 -3.39
CA ARG A 52 -2.58 -8.89 -2.01
C ARG A 52 -1.06 -8.79 -1.87
N LEU A 53 -0.62 -7.86 -1.04
CA LEU A 53 0.79 -7.72 -0.67
C LEU A 53 0.89 -7.61 0.85
N MET A 54 1.73 -8.46 1.46
CA MET A 54 1.92 -8.53 2.91
C MET A 54 0.59 -8.68 3.69
N ASN A 55 -0.31 -9.51 3.15
CA ASN A 55 -1.67 -9.75 3.62
C ASN A 55 -2.65 -8.56 3.50
N MET A 56 -2.31 -7.48 2.80
CA MET A 56 -3.21 -6.35 2.55
C MET A 56 -3.72 -6.40 1.10
N PRO A 57 -5.03 -6.26 0.84
CA PRO A 57 -5.51 -6.08 -0.53
C PRO A 57 -4.97 -4.76 -1.10
N ILE A 58 -4.64 -4.78 -2.39
CA ILE A 58 -4.14 -3.61 -3.13
C ILE A 58 -5.31 -2.90 -3.80
N LEU A 59 -5.40 -1.59 -3.59
CA LEU A 59 -6.41 -0.70 -4.12
C LEU A 59 -5.74 0.50 -4.82
N GLN A 60 -6.46 1.08 -5.77
CA GLN A 60 -6.01 2.25 -6.52
C GLN A 60 -6.62 3.51 -5.94
N SER A 61 -5.83 4.58 -5.81
CA SER A 61 -6.33 5.90 -5.42
C SER A 61 -5.52 7.02 -6.06
N ILE A 62 -6.22 7.94 -6.74
CA ILE A 62 -5.63 9.16 -7.33
C ILE A 62 -5.12 10.14 -6.26
N GLY A 63 -5.53 9.97 -4.99
CA GLY A 63 -5.07 10.77 -3.86
C GLY A 63 -3.69 10.34 -3.34
N VAL A 64 -3.15 9.21 -3.80
CA VAL A 64 -1.82 8.73 -3.44
C VAL A 64 -0.81 9.20 -4.49
N PRO A 65 0.20 10.00 -4.11
CA PRO A 65 1.27 10.38 -5.03
C PRO A 65 2.01 9.15 -5.57
N GLN A 66 2.52 9.23 -6.80
CA GLN A 66 3.33 8.16 -7.37
C GLN A 66 4.58 7.90 -6.51
N GLY A 67 4.95 6.63 -6.34
CA GLY A 67 6.04 6.19 -5.47
C GLY A 67 5.71 6.24 -3.98
N LYS A 68 4.45 6.50 -3.60
CA LYS A 68 3.98 6.52 -2.21
C LYS A 68 2.94 5.45 -1.95
N ALA A 69 2.83 5.08 -0.67
CA ALA A 69 1.84 4.14 -0.17
C ALA A 69 0.97 4.80 0.89
N LEU A 70 -0.30 4.45 0.91
CA LEU A 70 -1.25 4.84 1.94
C LEU A 70 -1.90 3.58 2.50
N ILE A 71 -1.92 3.44 3.83
CA ILE A 71 -2.60 2.33 4.48
C ILE A 71 -3.95 2.83 4.98
N PHE A 72 -5.00 2.04 4.80
CA PHE A 72 -6.28 2.26 5.45
C PHE A 72 -6.51 1.14 6.46
N ASP A 73 -6.77 1.51 7.71
CA ASP A 73 -7.19 0.57 8.73
C ASP A 73 -8.72 0.50 8.75
N ARG A 74 -9.27 -0.64 8.31
CA ARG A 74 -10.73 -0.83 8.25
C ARG A 74 -11.38 -0.81 9.62
N TYR A 75 -10.68 -1.27 10.64
CA TYR A 75 -11.23 -1.38 12.00
C TYR A 75 -11.48 0.01 12.59
N SER A 76 -10.52 0.93 12.43
CA SER A 76 -10.63 2.30 12.92
C SER A 76 -11.27 3.27 11.92
N GLY A 77 -11.35 2.89 10.64
CA GLY A 77 -11.83 3.76 9.57
C GLY A 77 -10.88 4.89 9.23
N GLN A 78 -9.59 4.75 9.53
CA GLN A 78 -8.59 5.81 9.40
C GLN A 78 -7.54 5.52 8.33
N TYR A 79 -7.09 6.58 7.67
CA TYR A 79 -5.94 6.55 6.79
C TYR A 79 -4.66 6.78 7.59
N ILE A 80 -3.69 5.87 7.42
CA ILE A 80 -2.39 5.89 8.08
C ILE A 80 -1.32 6.11 7.02
N ARG A 81 -0.55 7.17 7.19
CA ARG A 81 0.61 7.49 6.35
C ARG A 81 1.87 7.57 7.21
N HIS A 82 2.95 6.99 6.71
CA HIS A 82 4.24 7.10 7.37
C HIS A 82 4.74 8.56 7.31
N GLY A 83 5.02 9.15 8.46
CA GLY A 83 5.49 10.55 8.58
C GLY A 83 4.40 11.62 8.61
N GLU A 84 3.12 11.28 8.45
CA GLU A 84 2.00 12.21 8.59
C GLU A 84 0.89 11.58 9.45
N GLN A 85 0.68 12.12 10.65
CA GLN A 85 -0.56 11.87 11.39
C GLN A 85 -1.65 12.73 10.75
N LEU A 86 -2.43 12.13 9.83
CA LEU A 86 -3.60 12.79 9.27
C LEU A 86 -4.68 12.85 10.35
N HIS A 87 -4.68 13.93 11.15
CA HIS A 87 -5.82 14.25 11.99
C HIS A 87 -7.02 14.55 11.06
N THR A 88 -7.98 13.65 11.02
CA THR A 88 -9.32 14.00 10.51
C THR A 88 -9.99 14.94 11.52
N PRO A 89 -10.64 16.03 11.05
CA PRO A 89 -11.33 16.98 11.91
C PRO A 89 -12.51 16.36 12.67
#